data_AF-A0AAU9LGX5-F1
#
_entry.id   AF-A0AAU9LGX5-F1
#
_cell.length_a   1.000
_cell.length_b   1.000
_cell.length_c   1.000
_cell.angle_alpha   90.00
_cell.angle_beta   90.00
_cell.angle_gamma   90.00
#
_symmetry.space_group_name_H-M   'P 1'
#
loop_
_entity.id
_entity.type
_entity.pdbx_description
1 polymer ?
#
loop_
_entity_poly.entity_id
_entity_poly.type
_entity_poly.pdbx_seq_one_letter_code
_entity_poly.pdbx_strand_id
1 'polypeptide(L)'
;MKSTSVETMLQTLCTYLRKRIKMLEAAMTNIEEDMGTMNEYDANLQRHPRFTTFAMCEKLLADANAEDGYMQDNISTMIANVKKRIATYKTIIKELPYNYA
;
A
#
# COMPACT_ATOMS: atom_id res chain seq x y z
N MET A 1 21.25 -27.13 -21.49
CA MET A 1 19.97 -26.37 -21.48
C MET A 1 19.02 -26.89 -20.39
N LYS A 2 18.87 -26.20 -19.24
CA LYS A 2 17.71 -26.31 -18.30
C LYS A 2 17.73 -25.37 -17.07
N SER A 3 18.36 -24.18 -17.16
CA SER A 3 18.24 -23.12 -16.13
C SER A 3 17.08 -22.14 -16.44
N THR A 4 16.60 -22.11 -17.68
CA THR A 4 15.68 -21.09 -18.20
C THR A 4 14.27 -21.12 -17.60
N SER A 5 13.73 -22.28 -17.19
CA SER A 5 12.34 -22.34 -16.69
C SER A 5 12.17 -21.72 -15.30
N VAL A 6 13.11 -22.00 -14.39
CA VAL A 6 13.10 -21.45 -13.02
C VAL A 6 13.38 -19.96 -13.04
N GLU A 7 14.38 -19.53 -13.82
CA GLU A 7 14.66 -18.10 -13.99
C GLU A 7 13.45 -17.36 -14.56
N THR A 8 12.86 -17.86 -15.64
CA THR A 8 11.66 -17.26 -16.27
C THR A 8 10.48 -17.20 -15.30
N MET A 9 10.26 -18.26 -14.50
CA MET A 9 9.23 -18.28 -13.47
C MET A 9 9.48 -17.20 -12.41
N LEU A 10 10.71 -17.09 -11.88
CA LEU A 10 11.06 -16.10 -10.86
C LEU A 10 10.96 -14.66 -11.39
N GLN A 11 11.37 -14.42 -12.63
CA GLN A 11 11.20 -13.13 -13.30
C GLN A 11 9.71 -12.79 -13.49
N THR A 12 8.88 -13.77 -13.86
CA THR A 12 7.42 -13.60 -13.98
C THR A 12 6.80 -13.26 -12.63
N LEU A 13 7.20 -13.95 -11.56
CA LEU A 13 6.77 -13.64 -10.19
C LEU A 13 7.18 -12.23 -9.77
N CYS A 14 8.40 -11.80 -10.09
CA CYS A 14 8.84 -10.42 -9.83
C CYS A 14 7.95 -9.39 -10.55
N THR A 15 7.63 -9.63 -11.82
CA THR A 15 6.74 -8.76 -12.61
C THR A 15 5.34 -8.69 -12.02
N TYR A 16 4.78 -9.83 -11.62
CA TYR A 16 3.49 -9.89 -10.92
C TYR A 16 3.51 -9.10 -9.60
N LEU A 17 4.52 -9.30 -8.76
CA LEU A 17 4.65 -8.61 -7.48
C LEU A 17 4.83 -7.09 -7.65
N ARG A 18 5.56 -6.63 -8.67
CA ARG A 18 5.67 -5.20 -9.01
C ARG A 18 4.32 -4.59 -9.39
N LYS A 19 3.48 -5.33 -10.13
CA LYS A 19 2.11 -4.86 -10.45
C LYS A 19 1.28 -4.71 -9.17
N ARG A 20 1.38 -5.65 -8.23
CA ARG A 20 0.69 -5.53 -6.93
C ARG A 20 1.16 -4.33 -6.12
N ILE A 21 2.47 -4.03 -6.11
CA ILE A 21 2.98 -2.81 -5.46
C ILE A 21 2.32 -1.57 -6.07
N LYS A 22 2.26 -1.45 -7.40
CA LYS A 22 1.60 -0.30 -8.05
C LYS A 22 0.13 -0.15 -7.66
N MET A 23 -0.60 -1.25 -7.52
CA MET A 23 -2.00 -1.22 -7.07
C MET A 23 -2.13 -0.75 -5.62
N LEU A 24 -1.22 -1.19 -4.75
CA LEU A 24 -1.18 -0.76 -3.35
C LEU A 24 -0.78 0.72 -3.22
N GLU A 25 0.20 1.18 -4.00
CA GLU A 25 0.60 2.59 -4.07
C GLU A 25 -0.57 3.47 -4.54
N ALA A 26 -1.32 3.04 -5.58
CA ALA A 26 -2.50 3.76 -6.02
C ALA A 26 -3.61 3.80 -4.96
N ALA A 27 -3.84 2.69 -4.24
CA ALA A 27 -4.81 2.67 -3.14
C ALA A 27 -4.42 3.64 -2.01
N MET A 28 -3.12 3.75 -1.71
CA MET A 28 -2.61 4.68 -0.71
C MET A 28 -2.83 6.14 -1.12
N THR A 29 -2.56 6.47 -2.38
CA THR A 29 -2.84 7.82 -2.92
C THR A 29 -4.32 8.17 -2.83
N ASN A 30 -5.23 7.25 -3.16
CA ASN A 30 -6.67 7.51 -3.04
C ASN A 30 -7.08 7.81 -1.59
N ILE A 31 -6.54 7.06 -0.61
CA ILE A 31 -6.81 7.31 0.82
C ILE A 31 -6.29 8.71 1.21
N GLU A 32 -5.09 9.09 0.78
CA GLU A 32 -4.52 10.41 1.06
C GLU A 32 -5.36 11.56 0.46
N GLU A 33 -5.88 11.39 -0.76
CA GLU A 33 -6.77 12.36 -1.42
C GLU A 33 -8.12 12.50 -0.70
N ASP A 34 -8.73 11.37 -0.32
CA ASP A 34 -10.00 11.35 0.41
C ASP A 34 -9.87 11.96 1.81
N MET A 35 -8.77 11.68 2.53
CA MET A 35 -8.45 12.32 3.82
C MET A 35 -8.30 13.84 3.68
N GLY A 36 -7.66 14.31 2.61
CA GLY A 36 -7.55 15.75 2.29
C GLY A 36 -8.91 16.42 2.23
N THR A 37 -9.89 15.76 1.58
CA THR A 37 -11.27 16.24 1.48
C THR A 37 -11.99 16.21 2.84
N MET A 38 -11.76 15.19 3.67
CA MET A 38 -12.33 15.12 5.02
C MET A 38 -11.83 16.24 5.94
N ASN A 39 -10.57 16.64 5.83
CA ASN A 39 -10.01 17.76 6.60
C ASN A 39 -10.68 19.10 6.26
N GLU A 40 -11.13 19.30 5.02
CA GLU A 40 -11.90 20.49 4.64
C GLU A 40 -13.29 20.51 5.29
N TYR A 41 -13.93 19.35 5.43
CA TYR A 41 -15.19 19.22 6.16
C TYR A 41 -15.02 19.50 7.65
N ASP A 42 -13.92 19.05 8.27
CA ASP A 42 -13.60 19.37 9.67
C ASP A 42 -13.46 20.89 9.89
N ALA A 43 -12.69 21.55 9.03
CA ALA A 43 -12.49 23.00 9.13
C ALA A 43 -13.80 23.79 8.98
N ASN A 44 -14.74 23.29 8.17
CA ASN A 44 -16.08 23.89 8.04
C ASN A 44 -16.96 23.60 9.26
N LEU A 45 -16.87 22.39 9.80
CA LEU A 45 -17.56 22.00 11.03
C LEU A 45 -17.13 22.93 12.19
N GLN A 46 -15.82 23.11 12.42
CA GLN A 46 -15.30 23.95 13.52
C GLN A 46 -15.80 25.40 13.48
N ARG A 47 -16.26 25.91 12.32
CA ARG A 47 -16.85 27.25 12.18
C ARG A 47 -18.31 27.34 12.67
N HIS A 48 -18.98 26.22 12.96
CA HIS A 48 -20.41 26.15 13.33
C HIS A 48 -20.72 25.23 14.54
N PRO A 49 -20.18 25.51 15.74
CA PRO A 49 -20.10 24.55 16.86
C PRO A 49 -21.38 24.32 17.70
N ARG A 50 -22.57 24.78 17.29
CA ARG A 50 -23.70 25.02 18.23
C ARG A 50 -24.71 23.87 18.44
N PHE A 51 -24.42 22.62 18.11
CA PHE A 51 -25.40 21.52 18.25
C PHE A 51 -24.77 20.23 18.78
N THR A 52 -25.50 19.41 19.54
CA THR A 52 -25.04 18.08 20.02
C THR A 52 -24.66 17.13 18.88
N THR A 53 -25.27 17.32 17.71
CA THR A 53 -24.89 16.65 16.45
C THR A 53 -23.44 16.93 16.05
N PHE A 54 -22.87 18.06 16.48
CA PHE A 54 -21.50 18.48 16.21
C PHE A 54 -20.46 17.57 16.85
N ALA A 55 -20.58 17.32 18.16
CA ALA A 55 -19.67 16.44 18.89
C ALA A 55 -19.72 15.00 18.36
N MET A 56 -20.88 14.57 17.84
CA MET A 56 -21.00 13.29 17.16
C MET A 56 -20.28 13.27 15.81
N CYS A 57 -20.35 14.35 15.03
CA CYS A 57 -19.59 14.51 13.79
C CYS A 57 -18.08 14.54 14.03
N GLU A 58 -17.60 15.27 15.03
CA GLU A 58 -16.16 15.31 15.40
C GLU A 58 -15.65 13.91 15.77
N LYS A 59 -16.44 13.14 16.53
CA LYS A 59 -16.07 11.78 16.88
C LYS A 59 -16.01 10.87 15.65
N LEU A 60 -17.04 10.90 14.80
CA LEU A 60 -17.07 10.09 13.58
C LEU A 60 -15.89 10.40 12.66
N LEU A 61 -15.51 11.67 12.57
CA LEU A 61 -14.34 12.10 11.80
C LEU A 61 -13.03 11.59 12.42
N ALA A 62 -12.89 11.66 13.75
CA ALA A 62 -11.71 11.14 14.44
C ALA A 62 -11.58 9.61 14.26
N ASP A 63 -12.69 8.88 14.35
CA ASP A 63 -12.73 7.43 14.12
C ASP A 63 -12.34 7.11 12.65
N ALA A 64 -12.89 7.82 11.67
CA ALA A 64 -12.53 7.65 10.26
C ALA A 64 -11.05 7.93 9.97
N ASN A 65 -10.51 9.02 10.50
CA ASN A 65 -9.08 9.36 10.37
C ASN A 65 -8.17 8.28 10.99
N ALA A 66 -8.58 7.69 12.12
CA ALA A 66 -7.84 6.60 12.73
C ALA A 66 -7.87 5.33 11.86
N GLU A 67 -9.04 4.98 11.31
CA GLU A 67 -9.20 3.87 10.37
C GLU A 67 -8.35 4.04 9.11
N ASP A 68 -8.34 5.24 8.52
CA ASP A 68 -7.50 5.58 7.37
C ASP A 68 -6.01 5.43 7.68
N GLY A 69 -5.56 5.91 8.86
CA GLY A 69 -4.19 5.70 9.33
C GLY A 69 -3.81 4.22 9.46
N TYR A 70 -4.70 3.40 10.04
CA TYR A 70 -4.48 1.95 10.12
C TYR A 70 -4.43 1.29 8.73
N MET A 71 -5.23 1.76 7.77
CA MET A 71 -5.18 1.26 6.39
C MET A 71 -3.84 1.64 5.71
N GLN A 72 -3.37 2.87 5.87
CA GLN A 72 -2.08 3.32 5.33
C GLN A 72 -0.90 2.51 5.90
N ASP A 73 -0.89 2.24 7.20
CA ASP A 73 0.14 1.43 7.86
C ASP A 73 0.14 -0.02 7.34
N ASN A 74 -1.05 -0.61 7.18
CA ASN A 74 -1.19 -1.96 6.63
C ASN A 74 -0.71 -2.04 5.17
N ILE A 75 -1.10 -1.06 4.33
CA ILE A 75 -0.66 -0.98 2.94
C ILE A 75 0.87 -0.82 2.87
N SER A 76 1.45 0.07 3.69
CA SER A 76 2.90 0.28 3.79
C SER A 76 3.64 -1.00 4.17
N THR A 77 3.12 -1.74 5.15
CA THR A 77 3.65 -3.04 5.58
C THR A 77 3.57 -4.07 4.46
N MET A 78 2.44 -4.14 3.75
CA MET A 78 2.26 -5.03 2.59
C MET A 78 3.28 -4.71 1.48
N ILE A 79 3.46 -3.44 1.13
CA ILE A 79 4.44 -3.01 0.12
C ILE A 79 5.85 -3.43 0.54
N ALA A 80 6.25 -3.20 1.80
CA ALA A 80 7.55 -3.60 2.32
C ALA A 80 7.78 -5.11 2.21
N ASN A 81 6.78 -5.92 2.57
CA ASN A 81 6.85 -7.38 2.46
C ASN A 81 6.96 -7.86 1.01
N VAL A 82 6.23 -7.23 0.09
CA VAL A 82 6.34 -7.56 -1.34
C VAL A 82 7.71 -7.17 -1.90
N LYS A 83 8.27 -6.01 -1.50
CA LYS A 83 9.62 -5.57 -1.87
C LYS A 83 10.69 -6.57 -1.38
N LYS A 84 10.58 -7.05 -0.13
CA LYS A 84 11.46 -8.11 0.41
C LYS A 84 11.40 -9.38 -0.43
N ARG A 85 10.20 -9.85 -0.79
CA ARG A 85 10.01 -11.06 -1.61
C ARG A 85 10.60 -10.92 -3.01
N ILE A 86 10.46 -9.74 -3.64
CA ILE A 86 11.13 -9.44 -4.92
C ILE A 86 12.65 -9.51 -4.77
N ALA A 87 13.21 -8.95 -3.69
CA ALA A 87 14.64 -9.01 -3.43
C ALA A 87 15.13 -10.45 -3.30
N THR A 88 14.43 -11.31 -2.55
CA THR A 88 14.72 -12.75 -2.45
C THR A 88 14.74 -13.41 -3.83
N TYR A 89 13.74 -13.18 -4.67
CA TYR A 89 13.69 -13.77 -6.01
C TYR A 89 14.84 -13.31 -6.90
N LYS A 90 15.22 -12.03 -6.82
CA LYS A 90 16.39 -11.51 -7.54
C LYS A 90 17.70 -12.12 -7.05
N THR A 91 17.86 -12.33 -5.75
CA THR A 91 19.03 -13.01 -5.20
C THR A 91 19.13 -14.44 -5.72
N ILE A 92 18.03 -15.20 -5.65
CA ILE A 92 17.98 -16.58 -6.18
C ILE A 92 18.36 -16.61 -7.66
N ILE A 93 17.82 -15.72 -8.49
CA ILE A 93 18.16 -15.64 -9.92
C ILE A 93 19.67 -15.43 -10.12
N LYS A 94 20.32 -14.56 -9.33
CA LYS A 94 21.76 -14.31 -9.42
C LYS A 94 22.61 -15.51 -9.01
N GLU A 95 22.10 -16.30 -8.07
CA GLU A 95 22.77 -17.50 -7.54
C GLU A 95 22.49 -18.75 -8.37
N LEU A 96 21.57 -18.70 -9.35
CA LEU A 96 21.37 -19.80 -10.28
C LEU A 96 22.70 -20.09 -10.99
N PRO A 97 23.20 -21.33 -10.96
CA PRO A 97 24.47 -21.65 -11.57
C PRO A 97 24.41 -21.36 -13.08
N TYR A 98 25.35 -20.58 -13.59
CA TYR A 98 25.60 -20.38 -15.03
C TYR A 98 26.08 -21.67 -15.74
N ASN A 99 26.05 -22.81 -15.07
CA ASN A 99 26.67 -24.04 -15.53
C ASN A 99 25.62 -24.95 -16.17
N TYR A 100 25.52 -24.88 -17.50
CA TYR A 100 25.49 -26.02 -18.42
C TYR A 100 25.53 -25.46 -19.86
N ALA A 101 26.64 -24.78 -20.19
CA ALA A 101 27.06 -24.50 -21.56
C ALA A 101 28.25 -25.41 -21.86
#